data_AF-A0A969G081-F1
#
_entry.id   AF-A0A969G081-F1
#
_cell.length_a   1.000
_cell.length_b   1.000
_cell.length_c   1.000
_cell.angle_alpha   90.00
_cell.angle_beta   90.00
_cell.angle_gamma   90.00
#
_symmetry.space_group_name_H-M   'P 1'
#
loop_
_entity.id
_entity.type
_entity.pdbx_description
1 polymer ?
#
loop_
_entity_poly.entity_id
_entity_poly.type
_entity_poly.pdbx_seq_one_letter_code
_entity_poly.pdbx_strand_id
1 'polypeptide(L)'
;MPITEQTLQTLEFPRIREHLARYTSFSASRMLALELLPSTDCEEVLWRLRLTSESRHLLDERPDTSIGGARDIRALVQRAERGGVLEASSFLDIARTLRSMRELRAVLFSLDEEGFPLLSDVPPTLCPNWP
;
A
#
# COMPACT_ATOMS: atom_id res chain seq x y z
N MET A 1 4.32 23.12 -13.76
CA MET A 1 5.12 22.73 -14.95
C MET A 1 5.17 21.22 -14.97
N PRO A 2 4.75 20.52 -16.05
CA PRO A 2 4.75 19.07 -16.06
C PRO A 2 6.18 18.51 -16.04
N ILE A 3 6.43 17.49 -15.23
CA ILE A 3 7.72 16.79 -15.19
C ILE A 3 7.79 15.86 -16.40
N THR A 4 8.79 16.04 -17.25
CA THR A 4 8.93 15.24 -18.48
C THR A 4 9.59 13.90 -18.19
N GLU A 5 9.28 12.88 -19.00
CA GLU A 5 9.94 11.56 -18.91
C GLU A 5 11.47 11.68 -19.10
N GLN A 6 11.92 12.55 -20.01
CA GLN A 6 13.36 12.80 -20.20
C GLN A 6 14.04 13.28 -18.91
N THR A 7 13.37 14.13 -18.13
CA THR A 7 13.85 14.60 -16.82
C THR A 7 13.93 13.44 -15.83
N LEU A 8 12.90 12.59 -15.76
CA LEU A 8 12.89 11.43 -14.86
C LEU A 8 14.01 10.44 -15.19
N GLN A 9 14.27 10.20 -16.47
CA GLN A 9 15.37 9.35 -16.93
C GLN A 9 16.73 9.97 -16.58
N THR A 10 16.91 11.27 -16.82
CA THR A 10 18.15 11.99 -16.50
C THR A 10 18.47 11.97 -15.00
N LEU A 11 17.44 12.07 -14.16
CA LEU A 11 17.57 12.00 -12.70
C LEU A 11 17.63 10.57 -12.15
N GLU A 12 17.69 9.56 -13.02
CA GLU A 12 17.68 8.14 -12.66
C GLU A 12 16.50 7.73 -11.76
N PHE A 13 15.37 8.45 -11.86
CA PHE A 13 14.18 8.18 -11.06
C PHE A 13 13.66 6.73 -11.20
N PRO A 14 13.72 6.06 -12.37
CA PRO A 14 13.42 4.64 -12.48
C PRO A 14 14.21 3.76 -11.51
N ARG A 15 15.50 4.04 -11.28
CA ARG A 15 16.33 3.29 -10.33
C ARG A 15 15.89 3.50 -8.88
N ILE A 16 15.46 4.72 -8.54
CA ILE A 16 14.92 5.04 -7.22
C ILE A 16 13.64 4.23 -6.96
N ARG A 17 12.73 4.16 -7.94
CA ARG A 17 11.51 3.35 -7.85
C ARG A 17 11.81 1.86 -7.70
N GLU A 18 12.75 1.33 -8.49
CA GLU A 18 13.19 -0.05 -8.36
C GLU A 18 13.81 -0.35 -6.99
N HIS A 19 14.57 0.59 -6.43
CA HIS A 19 15.15 0.46 -5.10
C HIS A 19 14.06 0.44 -4.04
N LEU A 20 13.11 1.40 -4.07
CA LEU A 20 11.96 1.45 -3.17
C LEU A 20 11.13 0.17 -3.24
N ALA A 21 10.86 -0.33 -4.45
CA ALA A 21 10.09 -1.55 -4.69
C ALA A 21 10.71 -2.80 -4.03
N ARG A 22 12.01 -2.82 -3.73
CA ARG A 22 12.67 -3.94 -3.01
C ARG A 22 12.32 -3.98 -1.52
N TYR A 23 11.89 -2.85 -0.95
CA TYR A 23 11.51 -2.75 0.46
C TYR A 23 10.03 -3.01 0.71
N THR A 24 9.23 -3.25 -0.34
CA THR A 24 7.81 -3.53 -0.19
C THR A 24 7.55 -4.99 0.14
N SER A 25 6.72 -5.25 1.16
CA SER A 25 6.37 -6.60 1.60
C SER A 25 5.18 -7.21 0.84
N PHE A 26 4.52 -6.46 -0.05
CA PHE A 26 3.33 -6.89 -0.80
C PHE A 26 3.43 -6.54 -2.28
N SER A 27 2.88 -7.38 -3.15
CA SER A 27 2.90 -7.18 -4.61
C SER A 27 2.18 -5.90 -5.04
N ALA A 28 1.05 -5.55 -4.43
CA ALA A 28 0.34 -4.31 -4.76
C ALA A 28 1.16 -3.08 -4.34
N SER A 29 1.80 -3.12 -3.16
CA SER A 29 2.72 -2.06 -2.74
C SER A 29 3.94 -1.94 -3.66
N ARG A 30 4.46 -3.08 -4.15
CA ARG A 30 5.54 -3.11 -5.15
C ARG A 30 5.14 -2.42 -6.45
N MET A 31 3.94 -2.71 -6.94
CA MET A 31 3.37 -2.09 -8.14
C MET A 31 3.23 -0.57 -7.95
N LEU A 32 2.66 -0.13 -6.83
CA LEU A 32 2.56 1.29 -6.48
C LEU A 32 3.93 1.98 -6.40
N ALA A 33 4.95 1.32 -5.85
CA ALA A 33 6.30 1.86 -5.80
C ALA A 33 6.94 2.02 -7.20
N LEU A 34 6.68 1.07 -8.12
CA LEU A 34 7.17 1.12 -9.50
C LEU A 34 6.43 2.15 -10.35
N GLU A 35 5.15 2.38 -10.07
CA GLU A 35 4.29 3.35 -10.76
C GLU A 35 4.35 4.76 -10.15
N LEU A 36 5.05 4.93 -9.03
CA LEU A 36 5.16 6.20 -8.33
C LEU A 36 5.70 7.28 -9.28
N LEU A 37 5.06 8.45 -9.27
CA LEU A 37 5.49 9.64 -10.01
C LEU A 37 5.60 10.84 -9.04
N PRO A 38 6.58 11.73 -9.26
CA PRO A 38 6.67 12.97 -8.51
C PRO A 38 5.47 13.86 -8.85
N SER A 39 4.96 14.58 -7.84
CA SER A 39 3.94 15.61 -8.03
C SER A 39 4.56 16.99 -8.01
N THR A 40 3.96 17.93 -8.75
CA THR A 40 4.26 19.36 -8.67
C THR A 40 3.19 20.15 -7.92
N ASP A 41 2.15 19.48 -7.44
CA ASP A 41 1.15 20.07 -6.58
C ASP A 41 1.69 20.13 -5.14
N CYS A 42 1.79 21.34 -4.60
CA CYS A 42 2.34 21.58 -3.28
C CYS A 42 1.50 20.89 -2.18
N GLU A 43 0.17 20.94 -2.29
CA GLU A 43 -0.72 20.34 -1.29
C GLU A 43 -0.57 18.82 -1.27
N GLU A 44 -0.53 18.20 -2.46
CA GLU A 44 -0.31 16.76 -2.60
C GLU A 44 1.06 16.33 -2.05
N VAL A 45 2.12 17.10 -2.35
CA VAL A 45 3.48 16.82 -1.85
C VAL A 45 3.52 16.90 -0.32
N LEU A 46 2.98 17.97 0.27
CA LEU A 46 2.92 18.13 1.72
C LEU A 46 2.11 17.03 2.39
N TRP A 47 0.97 16.67 1.82
CA TRP A 47 0.12 15.59 2.33
C TRP A 47 0.84 14.23 2.29
N ARG A 48 1.46 13.87 1.15
CA ARG A 48 2.21 12.60 1.01
C ARG A 48 3.40 12.51 1.96
N LEU A 49 4.13 13.62 2.14
CA LEU A 49 5.24 13.69 3.09
C LEU A 49 4.75 13.49 4.52
N ARG A 50 3.68 14.19 4.92
CA ARG A 50 3.09 14.05 6.26
C ARG A 50 2.60 12.63 6.51
N LEU A 51 1.89 12.03 5.55
CA LEU A 51 1.44 10.64 5.63
C LEU A 51 2.61 9.66 5.78
N THR A 52 3.72 9.89 5.07
CA THR A 52 4.92 9.06 5.16
C THR A 52 5.60 9.19 6.53
N SER A 53 5.74 10.42 7.03
CA SER A 53 6.27 10.68 8.37
C SER A 53 5.43 10.01 9.46
N GLU A 54 4.12 10.11 9.35
CA GLU A 54 3.16 9.50 10.28
C GLU A 54 3.19 7.96 10.20
N SER A 55 3.26 7.40 8.99
CA SER A 55 3.41 5.95 8.78
C SER A 55 4.71 5.42 9.37
N ARG A 56 5.82 6.17 9.25
CA ARG A 56 7.08 5.82 9.90
C ARG A 56 6.95 5.87 11.42
N HIS A 57 6.34 6.92 11.95
CA HIS A 57 6.12 7.07 13.39
C HIS A 57 5.30 5.90 13.96
N LEU A 58 4.27 5.45 13.23
CA LEU A 58 3.48 4.28 13.61
C LEU A 58 4.35 3.02 13.73
N LEU A 59 5.27 2.80 12.79
CA LEU A 59 6.18 1.65 12.84
C LEU A 59 7.18 1.76 13.99
N ASP A 60 7.59 2.98 14.36
CA ASP A 60 8.46 3.22 15.51
C ASP A 60 7.72 2.95 16.85
N GLU A 61 6.46 3.36 16.98
CA GLU A 61 5.65 3.15 18.20
C GLU A 61 5.07 1.74 18.33
N ARG A 62 4.68 1.14 17.21
CA ARG A 62 4.03 -0.17 17.13
C ARG A 62 4.82 -1.07 16.18
N PRO A 63 5.99 -1.58 16.60
CA PRO A 63 6.87 -2.39 15.74
C PRO A 63 6.24 -3.70 15.26
N ASP A 64 5.21 -4.19 15.95
CA ASP A 64 4.43 -5.37 15.55
C ASP A 64 3.43 -5.08 14.41
N THR A 65 3.28 -3.81 14.01
CA THR A 65 2.42 -3.42 12.89
C THR A 65 2.98 -4.00 11.60
N SER A 66 2.24 -4.92 11.00
CA SER A 66 2.63 -5.59 9.78
C SER A 66 1.41 -5.96 8.94
N ILE A 67 1.64 -6.10 7.64
CA ILE A 67 0.67 -6.73 6.73
C ILE A 67 0.66 -8.27 6.87
N GLY A 68 1.47 -8.82 7.80
CA GLY A 68 1.51 -10.23 8.16
C GLY A 68 1.80 -11.16 6.99
N GLY A 69 1.09 -12.29 6.94
CA GLY A 69 1.21 -13.30 5.89
C GLY A 69 0.30 -13.07 4.69
N ALA A 70 -0.11 -11.82 4.44
CA ALA A 70 -0.99 -11.46 3.32
C ALA A 70 -0.41 -11.90 1.97
N ARG A 71 -1.29 -12.43 1.12
CA ARG A 71 -0.98 -12.90 -0.23
C ARG A 71 -1.82 -12.12 -1.24
N ASP A 72 -1.28 -11.96 -2.44
CA ASP A 72 -2.04 -11.33 -3.51
C ASP A 72 -3.12 -12.29 -4.02
N ILE A 73 -4.35 -12.11 -3.55
CA ILE A 73 -5.48 -12.97 -3.89
C ILE A 73 -6.30 -12.43 -5.07
N ARG A 74 -5.86 -11.37 -5.75
CA ARG A 74 -6.58 -10.75 -6.87
C ARG A 74 -6.95 -11.74 -7.95
N ALA A 75 -5.97 -12.54 -8.38
CA ALA A 75 -6.18 -13.56 -9.40
C ALA A 75 -7.18 -14.65 -8.96
N LEU A 76 -7.19 -14.99 -7.66
CA LEU A 76 -8.13 -15.97 -7.09
C LEU A 76 -9.56 -15.40 -7.08
N VAL A 77 -9.73 -14.14 -6.68
CA VAL A 77 -11.02 -13.44 -6.68
C VAL A 77 -11.57 -13.34 -8.10
N GLN A 78 -10.77 -12.86 -9.06
CA GLN A 78 -11.18 -12.78 -10.48
C GLN A 78 -11.54 -14.15 -11.06
N ARG A 79 -10.84 -15.21 -10.66
CA ARG A 79 -11.15 -16.58 -11.09
C ARG A 79 -12.49 -17.04 -10.52
N ALA A 80 -12.73 -16.82 -9.23
CA ALA A 80 -13.98 -17.19 -8.57
C ALA A 80 -15.18 -16.40 -9.13
N GLU A 81 -15.01 -15.11 -9.39
CA GLU A 81 -16.02 -14.24 -10.02
C GLU A 81 -16.47 -14.78 -11.40
N ARG A 82 -15.52 -15.32 -12.18
CA ARG A 82 -15.81 -15.94 -13.48
C ARG A 82 -16.36 -17.38 -13.37
N GLY A 83 -16.72 -17.83 -12.17
CA GLY A 83 -17.21 -19.19 -11.91
C GLY A 83 -16.13 -20.27 -11.93
N GLY A 84 -14.86 -19.90 -11.87
CA GLY A 84 -13.74 -20.83 -11.84
C GLY A 84 -13.60 -21.53 -10.49
N VAL A 85 -13.20 -22.80 -10.50
CA VAL A 85 -12.92 -23.58 -9.30
C VAL A 85 -11.60 -23.14 -8.67
N LEU A 86 -11.59 -22.99 -7.34
CA LEU A 86 -10.41 -22.74 -6.51
C LEU A 86 -9.99 -24.04 -5.81
N GLU A 87 -8.68 -24.23 -5.65
CA GLU A 87 -8.14 -25.35 -4.88
C GLU A 87 -8.27 -25.09 -3.38
N ALA A 88 -8.29 -26.16 -2.58
CA ALA A 88 -8.34 -26.06 -1.12
C ALA A 88 -7.19 -25.21 -0.55
N SER A 89 -6.00 -25.28 -1.15
CA SER A 89 -4.83 -24.46 -0.81
C SER A 89 -5.09 -22.96 -0.98
N SER A 90 -5.82 -22.56 -2.03
CA SER A 90 -6.15 -21.16 -2.30
C SER A 90 -6.99 -20.53 -1.20
N PHE A 91 -7.88 -21.30 -0.56
CA PHE A 91 -8.67 -20.81 0.58
C PHE A 91 -7.80 -20.47 1.80
N LEU A 92 -6.67 -21.15 1.99
CA LEU A 92 -5.74 -20.83 3.07
C LEU A 92 -5.06 -19.47 2.83
N ASP A 93 -4.69 -19.17 1.59
CA ASP A 93 -4.10 -17.87 1.23
C ASP A 93 -5.12 -16.74 1.36
N ILE A 94 -6.37 -16.98 0.98
CA ILE A 94 -7.49 -16.05 1.22
C ILE A 94 -7.69 -15.83 2.73
N ALA A 95 -7.78 -16.90 3.53
CA ALA A 95 -7.97 -16.80 4.98
C ALA A 95 -6.83 -16.04 5.66
N ARG A 96 -5.57 -16.29 5.27
CA ARG A 96 -4.40 -15.55 5.78
C ARG A 96 -4.48 -14.06 5.45
N THR A 97 -4.81 -13.73 4.21
CA THR A 97 -4.93 -12.34 3.76
C THR A 97 -6.04 -11.60 4.50
N LEU A 98 -7.22 -12.22 4.64
CA LEU A 98 -8.33 -11.65 5.41
C LEU A 98 -7.99 -11.45 6.89
N ARG A 99 -7.23 -12.38 7.49
CA ARG A 99 -6.77 -12.24 8.87
C ARG A 99 -5.82 -11.05 9.02
N SER A 100 -4.80 -10.95 8.17
CA SER A 100 -3.84 -9.84 8.23
C SER A 100 -4.51 -8.49 7.97
N MET A 101 -5.50 -8.43 7.06
CA MET A 101 -6.31 -7.23 6.87
C MET A 101 -7.08 -6.84 8.13
N ARG A 102 -7.68 -7.80 8.85
CA ARG A 102 -8.40 -7.53 10.10
C ARG A 102 -7.48 -7.05 11.22
N GLU A 103 -6.30 -7.65 11.34
CA GLU A 103 -5.28 -7.26 12.32
C GLU A 103 -4.78 -5.84 12.06
N LEU A 104 -4.38 -5.54 10.82
CA LEU A 104 -3.95 -4.20 10.42
C LEU A 104 -5.07 -3.18 10.63
N ARG A 105 -6.30 -3.53 10.25
CA ARG A 105 -7.48 -2.69 10.48
C ARG A 105 -7.65 -2.37 11.97
N ALA A 106 -7.52 -3.35 12.85
CA ALA A 106 -7.62 -3.13 14.29
C ALA A 106 -6.53 -2.19 14.83
N VAL A 107 -5.30 -2.29 14.29
CA VAL A 107 -4.22 -1.35 14.62
C VAL A 107 -4.61 0.07 14.18
N LEU A 108 -5.05 0.26 12.94
CA LEU A 108 -5.40 1.59 12.41
C LEU A 108 -6.58 2.23 13.15
N PHE A 109 -7.62 1.45 13.49
CA PHE A 109 -8.77 1.96 14.25
C PHE A 109 -8.50 2.19 15.74
N SER A 110 -7.34 1.77 16.25
CA SER A 110 -6.91 2.03 17.63
C SER A 110 -5.84 3.12 17.70
N LEU A 111 -5.59 3.83 16.60
CA LEU A 111 -4.74 5.01 16.59
C LEU A 111 -5.49 6.19 17.20
N ASP A 112 -4.75 7.02 17.93
CA ASP A 112 -5.26 8.26 18.49
C ASP A 112 -5.22 9.37 17.42
N GLU A 113 -6.32 10.13 17.28
CA GLU A 113 -6.44 11.17 16.26
C GLU A 113 -5.44 12.32 16.47
N GLU A 114 -5.02 12.57 17.71
CA GLU A 114 -4.04 13.62 18.02
C GLU A 114 -2.63 13.25 17.52
N GLY A 115 -2.26 11.96 17.65
CA GLY A 115 -0.95 11.45 17.21
C GLY A 115 -0.90 11.06 15.72
N PHE A 116 -2.01 10.54 15.20
CA PHE A 116 -2.10 9.97 13.85
C PHE A 116 -3.30 10.51 13.06
N PRO A 117 -3.37 11.83 12.80
CA PRO A 117 -4.54 12.46 12.21
C PRO A 117 -4.80 12.05 10.75
N LEU A 118 -3.79 11.66 9.98
CA LEU A 118 -4.01 11.24 8.59
C LEU A 118 -4.31 9.75 8.48
N LEU A 119 -3.66 8.91 9.30
CA LEU A 119 -3.85 7.46 9.30
C LEU A 119 -5.18 7.06 9.94
N SER A 120 -5.68 7.81 10.92
CA SER A 120 -7.02 7.62 11.49
C SER A 120 -8.13 7.93 10.48
N ASP A 121 -7.91 8.91 9.60
CA ASP A 121 -8.87 9.38 8.59
C ASP A 121 -8.72 8.66 7.23
N VAL A 122 -7.86 7.64 7.12
CA VAL A 122 -7.74 6.87 5.88
C VAL A 122 -9.07 6.15 5.62
N PRO A 123 -9.79 6.46 4.53
CA PRO A 123 -11.06 5.82 4.25
C PRO A 123 -10.85 4.32 4.00
N PRO A 124 -11.77 3.44 4.46
CA PRO A 124 -11.64 1.99 4.31
C PRO A 124 -11.68 1.52 2.85
N THR A 125 -12.02 2.40 1.91
CA THR A 125 -11.86 2.18 0.48
C THR A 125 -10.39 2.31 0.10
N LEU A 126 -9.66 1.21 0.28
CA LEU A 126 -8.42 0.96 -0.43
C LEU A 126 -8.67 1.09 -1.94
N CYS A 127 -8.22 2.22 -2.49
CA CYS A 127 -8.17 2.57 -3.92
C CYS A 127 -9.53 2.76 -4.62
N PRO A 128 -9.87 4.00 -5.05
CA PRO A 128 -11.07 4.26 -5.86
C PRO A 128 -11.03 3.62 -7.27
N ASN A 129 -9.85 3.19 -7.71
CA ASN A 129 -9.57 2.77 -9.09
C ASN A 129 -8.94 1.36 -9.13
N TRP A 130 -9.51 0.45 -8.35
CA TRP A 130 -9.22 -0.97 -8.50
C TRP A 130 -9.78 -1.47 -9.85
N PRO A 131 -8.99 -2.14 -10.71
CA PRO A 131 -9.49 -2.72 -11.95
C PRO A 131 -10.41 -3.93 -11.70
#